data_AF-A0A954RVJ5-F1
#
_entry.id   AF-A0A954RVJ5-F1
#
_cell.length_a   1.000
_cell.length_b   1.000
_cell.length_c   1.000
_cell.angle_alpha   90.00
_cell.angle_beta   90.00
_cell.angle_gamma   90.00
#
_symmetry.space_group_name_H-M   'P 1'
#
loop_
_entity.id
_entity.type
_entity.pdbx_description
1 polymer ?
#
loop_
_entity_poly.entity_id
_entity_poly.type
_entity_poly.pdbx_seq_one_letter_code
_entity_poly.pdbx_strand_id
1 'polypeptide(L)'
;MPTRTSRWLVFAATACLIVCPIACARANDPPPTLVLVGGERIAATFVNLHAPTEATPSGELELTGADGKKFRKPLEAIVSWGVRRDFESQPQFLLRDGGVIVAELLGTDSGVWRIGADTTSFASRQPIWTSAELPIAALAGAIFAGPDDPAARDRLAAQLRRSSESDRDEVWMDQGNIVRGELTLAPVAQNPAGAFDQPARGLPPWRLKVRQREVEVAHDRVRAIRLRPRAPQADVKARMLLGFVDGSLLAVTDASPQDDAIKLSLAGGGEAKLPRQTFLESLCLVRPLHDRVAYLADREPAEQRHLPYLSVQRAAQRNHNALGGLPRWNGQIYSKALGVCSQSFVVYSLDSLGSPDSASSPDRKWERLSADVAIDRAAGSGGAVTFRIFLETPDGWEVAAESGAVRGGDPPTPISASLRGANRVALVVDYGERLDVLDYANWLNLRVEAPPP
;
A
#
# COMPACT_ATOMS: atom_id res chain seq x y z
N MET A 1 -57.66 -54.23 17.51
CA MET A 1 -56.79 -55.10 16.69
C MET A 1 -57.58 -55.45 15.44
N PRO A 2 -57.11 -55.19 14.20
CA PRO A 2 -55.72 -55.21 13.73
C PRO A 2 -55.20 -53.85 13.25
N THR A 3 -53.87 -53.75 13.23
CA THR A 3 -53.05 -52.62 12.78
C THR A 3 -52.93 -52.63 11.25
N ARG A 4 -53.26 -51.50 10.60
CA ARG A 4 -52.98 -51.28 9.18
C ARG A 4 -51.93 -50.19 9.02
N THR A 5 -50.88 -50.60 8.33
CA THR A 5 -49.65 -49.93 7.96
C THR A 5 -49.90 -48.77 6.99
N SER A 6 -49.45 -47.56 7.34
CA SER A 6 -49.28 -46.45 6.41
C SER A 6 -47.79 -46.12 6.30
N ARG A 7 -47.16 -46.62 5.22
CA ARG A 7 -45.82 -46.22 4.79
C ARG A 7 -45.90 -44.82 4.18
N TRP A 8 -45.37 -43.83 4.87
CA TRP A 8 -45.03 -42.54 4.27
C TRP A 8 -43.62 -42.64 3.67
N LEU A 9 -43.52 -42.57 2.34
CA LEU A 9 -42.27 -42.30 1.65
C LEU A 9 -41.90 -40.84 1.88
N VAL A 10 -40.89 -40.60 2.72
CA VAL A 10 -40.23 -39.30 2.81
C VAL A 10 -39.16 -39.26 1.71
N PHE A 11 -39.44 -38.54 0.62
CA PHE A 11 -38.40 -38.14 -0.33
C PHE A 11 -37.56 -37.06 0.34
N ALA A 12 -36.39 -37.44 0.84
CA ALA A 12 -35.34 -36.49 1.20
C ALA A 12 -34.75 -35.92 -0.09
N ALA A 13 -35.27 -34.78 -0.53
CA ALA A 13 -34.60 -33.96 -1.53
C ALA A 13 -33.38 -33.31 -0.87
N THR A 14 -32.23 -33.98 -0.96
CA THR A 14 -30.93 -33.38 -0.65
C THR A 14 -30.66 -32.31 -1.69
N ALA A 15 -31.10 -31.09 -1.41
CA ALA A 15 -30.62 -29.90 -2.09
C ALA A 15 -29.14 -29.74 -1.74
N CYS A 16 -28.26 -30.32 -2.57
CA CYS A 16 -26.88 -29.86 -2.67
C CYS A 16 -26.92 -28.42 -3.16
N LEU A 17 -27.06 -27.48 -2.22
CA LEU A 17 -26.57 -26.13 -2.38
C LEU A 17 -25.06 -26.27 -2.54
N ILE A 18 -24.62 -26.41 -3.79
CA ILE A 18 -23.27 -26.05 -4.20
C ILE A 18 -23.17 -24.57 -3.88
N VAL A 19 -22.72 -24.27 -2.67
CA VAL A 19 -22.15 -22.97 -2.34
C VAL A 19 -20.90 -22.89 -3.22
N CYS A 20 -21.10 -22.40 -4.43
CA CYS A 20 -20.02 -21.97 -5.29
C CYS A 20 -19.37 -20.83 -4.51
N PRO A 21 -18.13 -20.95 -4.01
CA PRO A 21 -17.43 -19.76 -3.55
C PRO A 21 -17.33 -18.90 -4.80
N ILE A 22 -18.11 -17.81 -4.83
CA ILE A 22 -17.88 -16.72 -5.77
C ILE A 22 -16.60 -16.03 -5.28
N ALA A 23 -15.49 -16.73 -5.44
CA ALA A 23 -14.22 -16.11 -5.67
C ALA A 23 -14.39 -15.45 -7.04
N CYS A 24 -14.95 -14.24 -7.06
CA CYS A 24 -14.67 -13.27 -8.11
C CYS A 24 -13.20 -12.82 -8.01
N ALA A 25 -12.27 -13.76 -7.82
CA ALA A 25 -10.98 -13.65 -8.43
C ALA A 25 -11.26 -13.60 -9.93
N ARG A 26 -10.90 -12.49 -10.58
CA ARG A 26 -10.82 -12.45 -12.03
C ARG A 26 -9.93 -13.62 -12.43
N ALA A 27 -10.51 -14.69 -12.97
CA ALA A 27 -9.83 -15.96 -13.24
C ALA A 27 -8.64 -15.85 -14.23
N ASN A 28 -8.33 -14.64 -14.69
CA ASN A 28 -7.29 -14.33 -15.67
C ASN A 28 -6.15 -13.46 -15.12
N ASP A 29 -6.20 -13.00 -13.86
CA ASP A 29 -5.05 -12.30 -13.28
C ASP A 29 -3.95 -13.32 -12.99
N PRO A 30 -2.70 -13.09 -13.45
CA PRO A 30 -1.59 -13.98 -13.12
C PRO A 30 -1.40 -14.03 -11.59
N PRO A 31 -0.96 -15.19 -11.04
CA PRO A 31 -0.69 -15.32 -9.62
C PRO A 31 0.30 -14.24 -9.16
N PRO A 32 0.14 -13.71 -7.93
CA PRO A 32 1.10 -12.78 -7.37
C PRO A 32 2.53 -13.35 -7.39
N THR A 33 3.50 -12.47 -7.59
CA THR A 33 4.91 -12.86 -7.64
C THR A 33 5.57 -12.63 -6.28
N LEU A 34 6.22 -13.67 -5.74
CA LEU A 34 7.20 -13.56 -4.68
C LEU A 34 8.53 -13.08 -5.28
N VAL A 35 9.12 -12.06 -4.68
CA VAL A 35 10.45 -11.54 -5.01
C VAL A 35 11.35 -11.77 -3.82
N LEU A 36 12.41 -12.54 -4.00
CA LEU A 36 13.41 -12.83 -2.97
C LEU A 36 14.57 -11.84 -3.04
N VAL A 37 15.28 -11.70 -1.92
CA VAL A 37 16.62 -11.09 -1.87
C VAL A 37 17.53 -11.90 -2.80
N GLY A 38 18.27 -11.22 -3.68
CA GLY A 38 19.01 -11.84 -4.78
C GLY A 38 18.26 -11.81 -6.12
N GLY A 39 16.99 -11.40 -6.13
CA GLY A 39 16.21 -11.12 -7.34
C GLY A 39 15.45 -12.31 -7.94
N GLU A 40 15.48 -13.49 -7.31
CA GLU A 40 14.65 -14.63 -7.73
C GLU A 40 13.16 -14.26 -7.64
N ARG A 41 12.40 -14.66 -8.66
CA ARG A 41 10.96 -14.40 -8.78
C ARG A 41 10.18 -15.69 -8.92
N ILE A 42 9.20 -15.90 -8.06
CA ILE A 42 8.40 -17.12 -8.02
C ILE A 42 6.92 -16.74 -8.05
N ALA A 43 6.19 -17.22 -9.06
CA ALA A 43 4.73 -17.15 -9.07
C ALA A 43 4.18 -18.04 -7.95
N ALA A 44 3.51 -17.44 -6.95
CA ALA A 44 3.04 -18.18 -5.79
C ALA A 44 1.82 -17.52 -5.13
N THR A 45 0.96 -18.33 -4.52
CA THR A 45 -0.21 -17.89 -3.76
C THR A 45 0.07 -17.96 -2.27
N PHE A 46 -0.31 -16.91 -1.53
CA PHE A 46 -0.18 -16.87 -0.07
C PHE A 46 -1.00 -17.98 0.60
N VAL A 47 -0.41 -18.64 1.60
CA VAL A 47 -1.09 -19.67 2.41
C VAL A 47 -1.17 -19.24 3.86
N ASN A 48 -0.04 -18.85 4.45
CA ASN A 48 0.00 -18.50 5.86
C ASN A 48 1.20 -17.61 6.20
N LEU A 49 1.10 -16.88 7.31
CA LEU A 49 2.20 -16.20 7.97
C LEU A 49 2.50 -16.93 9.29
N HIS A 50 3.71 -17.45 9.43
CA HIS A 50 4.15 -18.16 10.63
C HIS A 50 4.83 -17.18 11.59
N ALA A 51 4.49 -17.31 12.87
CA ALA A 51 5.10 -16.52 13.94
C ALA A 51 6.62 -16.78 14.04
N PRO A 52 7.38 -15.83 14.60
CA PRO A 52 8.80 -16.01 14.92
C PRO A 52 9.09 -17.28 15.71
N THR A 53 10.21 -17.93 15.38
CA THR A 53 10.77 -19.05 16.14
C THR A 53 12.25 -18.79 16.46
N GLU A 54 12.88 -19.64 17.26
CA GLU A 54 14.33 -19.56 17.48
C GLU A 54 15.14 -19.68 16.17
N ALA A 55 14.68 -20.52 15.24
CA ALA A 55 15.32 -20.72 13.94
C ALA A 55 15.03 -19.57 12.95
N THR A 56 13.87 -18.92 13.07
CA THR A 56 13.43 -17.82 12.21
C THR A 56 12.87 -16.67 13.05
N PRO A 57 13.74 -15.83 13.65
CA PRO A 57 13.31 -14.75 14.54
C PRO A 57 12.42 -13.70 13.84
N SER A 58 12.52 -13.61 12.52
CA SER A 58 11.67 -12.73 11.72
C SER A 58 10.29 -13.34 11.40
N GLY A 59 10.11 -14.65 11.53
CA GLY A 59 8.94 -15.41 11.05
C GLY A 59 9.13 -15.95 9.61
N GLU A 60 8.12 -16.66 9.11
CA GLU A 60 8.16 -17.25 7.76
C GLU A 60 6.87 -17.00 6.97
N LEU A 61 7.01 -16.85 5.66
CA LEU A 61 5.90 -16.83 4.71
C LEU A 61 5.71 -18.24 4.11
N GLU A 62 4.53 -18.82 4.26
CA GLU A 62 4.14 -20.07 3.57
C GLU A 62 3.33 -19.73 2.33
N LEU A 63 3.72 -20.33 1.21
CA LEU A 63 3.20 -20.08 -0.12
C LEU A 63 2.96 -21.39 -0.85
N THR A 64 2.08 -21.37 -1.85
CA THR A 64 1.91 -22.45 -2.82
C THR A 64 2.44 -21.99 -4.18
N GLY A 65 3.41 -22.70 -4.75
CA GLY A 65 3.95 -22.40 -6.08
C GLY A 65 2.97 -22.74 -7.20
N ALA A 66 3.31 -22.34 -8.43
CA ALA A 66 2.52 -22.68 -9.62
C ALA A 66 2.40 -24.20 -9.87
N ASP A 67 3.30 -25.01 -9.31
CA ASP A 67 3.26 -26.48 -9.34
C ASP A 67 2.35 -27.10 -8.26
N GLY A 68 1.67 -26.26 -7.46
CA GLY A 68 0.82 -26.69 -6.36
C GLY A 68 1.58 -27.12 -5.10
N LYS A 69 2.92 -27.10 -5.10
CA LYS A 69 3.71 -27.46 -3.91
C LYS A 69 3.82 -26.29 -2.95
N LYS A 70 3.67 -26.60 -1.67
CA LYS A 70 3.87 -25.65 -0.59
C LYS A 70 5.36 -25.51 -0.27
N PHE A 71 5.78 -24.28 -0.01
CA PHE A 71 7.13 -23.98 0.46
C PHE A 71 7.09 -22.81 1.45
N ARG A 72 8.18 -22.66 2.22
CA ARG A 72 8.35 -21.58 3.19
C ARG A 72 9.60 -20.78 2.89
N LYS A 73 9.55 -19.49 3.20
CA LYS A 73 10.70 -18.58 3.13
C LYS A 73 10.74 -17.70 4.38
N PRO A 74 11.90 -17.51 5.02
CA PRO A 74 12.02 -16.58 6.13
C PRO A 74 11.76 -15.16 5.65
N LEU A 75 11.14 -14.32 6.48
CA LEU A 75 10.75 -12.97 6.06
C LEU A 75 11.95 -12.11 5.63
N GLU A 76 13.13 -12.32 6.22
CA GLU A 76 14.38 -11.64 5.83
C GLU A 76 14.92 -12.01 4.44
N ALA A 77 14.45 -13.10 3.84
CA ALA A 77 14.80 -13.50 2.47
C ALA A 77 13.85 -12.92 1.42
N ILE A 78 12.79 -12.20 1.84
CA ILE A 78 11.70 -11.76 0.97
C ILE A 78 11.74 -10.24 0.81
N VAL A 79 11.85 -9.76 -0.43
CA VAL A 79 11.64 -8.34 -0.74
C VAL A 79 10.15 -8.01 -0.67
N SER A 80 9.32 -8.80 -1.36
CA SER A 80 7.87 -8.65 -1.36
C SER A 80 7.17 -9.85 -1.98
N TRP A 81 5.92 -10.06 -1.63
CA TRP A 81 4.97 -10.88 -2.34
C TRP A 81 3.82 -10.02 -2.83
N GLY A 82 3.53 -10.05 -4.14
CA GLY A 82 2.45 -9.30 -4.75
C GLY A 82 2.68 -7.78 -4.80
N VAL A 83 1.59 -7.04 -4.98
CA VAL A 83 1.59 -5.59 -5.21
C VAL A 83 0.28 -4.99 -4.72
N ARG A 84 0.34 -3.77 -4.19
CA ARG A 84 -0.86 -3.05 -3.73
C ARG A 84 -1.76 -2.74 -4.93
N ARG A 85 -3.06 -2.95 -4.79
CA ARG A 85 -4.04 -2.54 -5.79
C ARG A 85 -4.47 -1.10 -5.56
N ASP A 86 -4.71 -0.40 -6.67
CA ASP A 86 -5.46 0.84 -6.64
C ASP A 86 -6.95 0.52 -6.48
N PHE A 87 -7.68 1.46 -5.90
CA PHE A 87 -9.09 1.31 -5.62
C PHE A 87 -9.85 2.56 -6.02
N GLU A 88 -11.16 2.40 -6.21
CA GLU A 88 -12.06 3.48 -6.58
C GLU A 88 -12.70 4.10 -5.34
N SER A 89 -13.17 5.33 -5.50
CA SER A 89 -13.63 6.36 -4.54
C SER A 89 -14.47 5.89 -3.33
N GLN A 90 -13.89 5.07 -2.46
CA GLN A 90 -14.43 4.72 -1.15
C GLN A 90 -13.84 5.60 -0.05
N PRO A 91 -14.49 5.70 1.12
CA PRO A 91 -13.93 6.43 2.24
C PRO A 91 -12.58 5.83 2.67
N GLN A 92 -11.62 6.71 2.98
CA GLN A 92 -10.24 6.36 3.28
C GLN A 92 -9.82 7.01 4.59
N PHE A 93 -9.25 6.21 5.48
CA PHE A 93 -8.65 6.68 6.73
C PHE A 93 -7.13 6.66 6.57
N LEU A 94 -6.52 7.84 6.63
CA LEU A 94 -5.09 8.03 6.40
C LEU A 94 -4.36 7.94 7.74
N LEU A 95 -3.46 6.97 7.86
CA LEU A 95 -2.61 6.79 9.04
C LEU A 95 -1.37 7.70 8.95
N ARG A 96 -0.83 8.09 10.10
CA ARG A 96 0.39 8.92 10.20
C ARG A 96 1.65 8.17 9.79
N ASP A 97 1.66 6.85 9.92
CA ASP A 97 2.75 5.97 9.45
C ASP A 97 2.77 5.80 7.92
N GLY A 98 1.86 6.46 7.20
CA GLY A 98 1.73 6.37 5.75
C GLY A 98 0.75 5.29 5.27
N GLY A 99 0.17 4.51 6.19
CA GLY A 99 -0.89 3.57 5.89
C GLY A 99 -2.21 4.23 5.48
N VAL A 100 -3.10 3.43 4.91
CA VAL A 100 -4.46 3.81 4.56
C VAL A 100 -5.39 2.62 4.76
N ILE A 101 -6.54 2.86 5.38
CA ILE A 101 -7.61 1.87 5.49
C ILE A 101 -8.79 2.35 4.68
N VAL A 102 -9.33 1.46 3.85
CA VAL A 102 -10.52 1.69 3.05
C VAL A 102 -11.69 1.03 3.75
N ALA A 103 -12.56 1.83 4.35
CA ALA A 103 -13.67 1.36 5.16
C ALA A 103 -14.70 2.47 5.33
N GLU A 104 -15.86 2.15 5.89
CA GLU A 104 -16.83 3.16 6.32
C GLU A 104 -16.61 3.55 7.79
N LEU A 105 -17.03 4.75 8.17
CA LEU A 105 -17.04 5.18 9.57
C LEU A 105 -18.27 4.59 10.26
N LEU A 106 -18.07 3.66 11.20
CA LEU A 106 -19.16 3.04 11.96
C LEU A 106 -19.54 3.89 13.19
N GLY A 107 -18.56 4.58 13.76
CA GLY A 107 -18.79 5.45 14.90
C GLY A 107 -17.48 5.95 15.51
N THR A 108 -17.58 6.79 16.52
CA THR A 108 -16.39 7.37 17.16
C THR A 108 -16.56 7.49 18.67
N ASP A 109 -15.70 6.82 19.42
CA ASP A 109 -15.64 6.96 20.87
C ASP A 109 -14.57 7.99 21.27
N SER A 110 -14.49 8.32 22.57
CA SER A 110 -13.53 9.30 23.09
C SER A 110 -12.09 8.90 22.77
N GLY A 111 -11.55 9.41 21.68
CA GLY A 111 -10.17 9.15 21.22
C GLY A 111 -10.02 8.00 20.22
N VAL A 112 -11.08 7.31 19.81
CA VAL A 112 -11.03 6.16 18.90
C VAL A 112 -12.08 6.29 17.80
N TRP A 113 -11.69 6.03 16.55
CA TRP A 113 -12.61 5.88 15.44
C TRP A 113 -12.81 4.40 15.14
N ARG A 114 -14.08 3.99 15.07
CA ARG A 114 -14.49 2.63 14.71
C ARG A 114 -14.87 2.64 13.26
N ILE A 115 -14.17 1.83 12.47
CA ILE A 115 -14.37 1.75 11.03
C ILE A 115 -14.63 0.30 10.62
N GLY A 116 -15.29 0.10 9.49
CA GLY A 116 -15.55 -1.25 8.98
C GLY A 116 -16.55 -1.25 7.85
N ALA A 117 -17.11 -2.43 7.62
CA ALA A 117 -18.22 -2.70 6.73
C ALA A 117 -19.55 -2.19 7.30
N ASP A 118 -20.28 -1.34 6.59
CA ASP A 118 -21.74 -1.31 6.77
C ASP A 118 -22.34 -2.43 5.91
N THR A 119 -22.71 -3.54 6.55
CA THR A 119 -23.33 -4.68 5.86
C THR A 119 -24.70 -4.35 5.29
N THR A 120 -25.27 -3.18 5.60
CA THR A 120 -26.55 -2.71 5.04
C THR A 120 -26.37 -1.88 3.77
N SER A 121 -25.15 -1.42 3.46
CA SER A 121 -24.85 -0.65 2.26
C SER A 121 -24.62 -1.60 1.07
N PHE A 122 -25.67 -1.81 0.25
CA PHE A 122 -25.63 -2.60 -0.99
C PHE A 122 -24.61 -2.08 -2.04
N ALA A 123 -24.02 -0.90 -1.81
CA ALA A 123 -23.10 -0.25 -2.73
C ALA A 123 -21.63 -0.63 -2.53
N SER A 124 -21.26 -1.25 -1.41
CA SER A 124 -19.87 -1.64 -1.15
C SER A 124 -19.57 -3.03 -1.74
N ARG A 125 -18.55 -3.11 -2.62
CA ARG A 125 -17.85 -4.38 -2.89
C ARG A 125 -17.43 -4.94 -1.54
N GLN A 126 -17.57 -6.26 -1.33
CA GLN A 126 -17.45 -6.91 -0.03
C GLN A 126 -16.36 -6.28 0.86
N PRO A 127 -16.75 -5.50 1.88
CA PRO A 127 -15.80 -4.82 2.75
C PRO A 127 -14.97 -5.85 3.52
N ILE A 128 -13.65 -5.69 3.52
CA ILE A 128 -12.73 -6.66 4.12
C ILE A 128 -12.61 -6.49 5.64
N TRP A 129 -13.01 -5.33 6.16
CA TRP A 129 -12.89 -4.97 7.56
C TRP A 129 -14.21 -5.23 8.29
N THR A 130 -14.23 -6.20 9.21
CA THR A 130 -15.38 -6.39 10.11
C THR A 130 -15.49 -5.19 11.06
N SER A 131 -14.38 -4.89 11.74
CA SER A 131 -14.23 -3.68 12.53
C SER A 131 -12.75 -3.42 12.80
N ALA A 132 -12.34 -2.16 12.75
CA ALA A 132 -11.04 -1.72 13.25
C ALA A 132 -11.23 -0.54 14.19
N GLU A 133 -10.43 -0.53 15.26
CA GLU A 133 -10.40 0.55 16.25
C GLU A 133 -9.12 1.34 16.06
N LEU A 134 -9.28 2.56 15.54
CA LEU A 134 -8.16 3.45 15.24
C LEU A 134 -8.08 4.57 16.25
N PRO A 135 -7.01 4.64 17.07
CA PRO A 135 -6.75 5.80 17.89
C PRO A 135 -6.69 7.05 16.99
N ILE A 136 -7.39 8.13 17.36
CA ILE A 136 -7.37 9.36 16.57
C ILE A 136 -5.94 9.94 16.49
N ALA A 137 -5.10 9.65 17.48
CA ALA A 137 -3.68 10.00 17.45
C ALA A 137 -2.92 9.34 16.27
N ALA A 138 -3.31 8.12 15.87
CA ALA A 138 -2.73 7.39 14.75
C ALA A 138 -3.19 7.95 13.38
N LEU A 139 -4.30 8.70 13.34
CA LEU A 139 -4.88 9.24 12.12
C LEU A 139 -4.28 10.59 11.74
N ALA A 140 -3.91 10.72 10.47
CA ALA A 140 -3.62 11.99 9.83
C ALA A 140 -4.90 12.69 9.34
N GLY A 141 -5.90 11.90 8.93
CA GLY A 141 -7.17 12.41 8.43
C GLY A 141 -8.04 11.33 7.79
N ALA A 142 -9.13 11.75 7.17
CA ALA A 142 -9.98 10.88 6.37
C ALA A 142 -10.51 11.58 5.12
N ILE A 143 -10.80 10.79 4.09
CA ILE A 143 -11.44 11.21 2.85
C ILE A 143 -12.77 10.47 2.80
N PHE A 144 -13.90 11.17 2.75
CA PHE A 144 -15.23 10.56 2.66
C PHE A 144 -15.75 10.56 1.21
N ALA A 145 -15.44 11.62 0.47
CA ALA A 145 -15.76 11.76 -0.94
C ALA A 145 -14.48 12.14 -1.73
N GLY A 146 -13.74 11.12 -2.14
CA GLY A 146 -12.52 11.29 -2.94
C GLY A 146 -12.84 11.68 -4.39
N PRO A 147 -11.99 12.48 -5.06
CA PRO A 147 -12.10 12.64 -6.50
C PRO A 147 -11.84 11.31 -7.24
N ASP A 148 -12.51 11.12 -8.37
CA ASP A 148 -12.37 9.92 -9.21
C ASP A 148 -11.01 9.87 -9.94
N ASP A 149 -10.46 11.04 -10.27
CA ASP A 149 -9.11 11.15 -10.82
C ASP A 149 -8.06 10.70 -9.78
N PRO A 150 -7.26 9.65 -10.05
CA PRO A 150 -6.29 9.14 -9.10
C PRO A 150 -5.24 10.18 -8.69
N ALA A 151 -4.81 11.06 -9.61
CA ALA A 151 -3.81 12.08 -9.30
C ALA A 151 -4.38 13.15 -8.34
N ALA A 152 -5.62 13.59 -8.55
CA ALA A 152 -6.32 14.47 -7.62
C ALA A 152 -6.52 13.81 -6.25
N ARG A 153 -6.80 12.51 -6.22
CA ARG A 153 -6.97 11.74 -4.98
C ARG A 153 -5.67 11.66 -4.17
N ASP A 154 -4.56 11.40 -4.85
CA ASP A 154 -3.25 11.39 -4.20
C ASP A 154 -2.86 12.76 -3.68
N ARG A 155 -3.11 13.83 -4.44
CA ARG A 155 -2.88 15.20 -3.99
C ARG A 155 -3.68 15.54 -2.73
N LEU A 156 -4.95 15.13 -2.68
CA LEU A 156 -5.79 15.30 -1.49
C LEU A 156 -5.21 14.51 -0.31
N ALA A 157 -4.86 13.23 -0.49
CA ALA A 157 -4.25 12.42 0.57
C ALA A 157 -2.93 13.01 1.09
N ALA A 158 -2.06 13.49 0.18
CA ALA A 158 -0.81 14.15 0.53
C ALA A 158 -1.03 15.49 1.25
N GLN A 159 -2.07 16.26 0.89
CA GLN A 159 -2.46 17.48 1.62
C GLN A 159 -2.90 17.18 3.05
N LEU A 160 -3.68 16.11 3.25
CA LEU A 160 -4.15 15.70 4.58
C LEU A 160 -3.00 15.16 5.46
N ARG A 161 -2.01 14.49 4.88
CA ARG A 161 -0.85 13.95 5.60
C ARG A 161 0.21 14.98 5.94
N ARG A 162 0.31 16.07 5.18
CA ARG A 162 1.28 17.13 5.47
C ARG A 162 1.02 17.70 6.86
N SER A 163 2.03 17.64 7.72
CA SER A 163 2.02 18.28 9.04
C SER A 163 1.58 19.73 8.88
N SER A 164 0.43 20.03 9.45
CA SER A 164 -0.13 21.37 9.45
C SER A 164 0.68 22.24 10.40
N GLU A 165 1.04 23.45 9.98
CA GLU A 165 1.46 24.49 10.93
C GLU A 165 0.33 24.86 11.91
N SER A 166 -0.92 24.55 11.55
CA SER A 166 -2.08 24.78 12.41
C SER A 166 -2.27 23.64 13.42
N ASP A 167 -2.44 24.04 14.67
CA ASP A 167 -2.83 23.26 15.85
C ASP A 167 -4.32 22.83 15.88
N ARG A 168 -5.01 22.88 14.73
CA ARG A 168 -6.46 22.67 14.60
C ARG A 168 -6.80 21.58 13.61
N ASP A 169 -7.93 20.92 13.87
CA ASP A 169 -8.57 20.03 12.92
C ASP A 169 -9.23 20.86 11.81
N GLU A 170 -9.30 20.30 10.61
CA GLU A 170 -9.94 20.93 9.46
C GLU A 170 -10.98 20.01 8.84
N VAL A 171 -12.16 20.54 8.57
CA VAL A 171 -13.23 19.86 7.85
C VAL A 171 -13.40 20.55 6.51
N TRP A 172 -13.12 19.80 5.45
CA TRP A 172 -13.15 20.25 4.06
C TRP A 172 -14.48 19.84 3.45
N MET A 173 -15.21 20.82 2.92
CA MET A 173 -16.54 20.61 2.36
C MET A 173 -16.48 20.40 0.84
N ASP A 174 -17.54 19.82 0.27
CA ASP A 174 -17.73 19.57 -1.16
C ASP A 174 -17.51 20.82 -2.05
N GLN A 175 -17.90 22.00 -1.57
CA GLN A 175 -17.75 23.29 -2.25
C GLN A 175 -16.36 23.96 -2.06
N GLY A 176 -15.39 23.25 -1.49
CA GLY A 176 -14.03 23.76 -1.27
C GLY A 176 -13.85 24.66 -0.03
N ASN A 177 -14.93 24.90 0.72
CA ASN A 177 -14.88 25.61 1.99
C ASN A 177 -14.19 24.77 3.07
N ILE A 178 -13.43 25.41 3.97
CA ILE A 178 -12.70 24.75 5.06
C ILE A 178 -13.12 25.36 6.40
N VAL A 179 -13.65 24.52 7.30
CA VAL A 179 -13.93 24.88 8.70
C VAL A 179 -12.77 24.42 9.57
N ARG A 180 -12.21 25.32 10.39
CA ARG A 180 -11.07 25.04 11.27
C ARG A 180 -11.46 25.16 12.73
N GLY A 181 -11.22 24.11 13.52
CA GLY A 181 -11.59 24.07 14.93
C GLY A 181 -11.02 22.85 15.64
N GLU A 182 -11.47 22.62 16.86
CA GLU A 182 -11.22 21.37 17.57
C GLU A 182 -12.40 20.43 17.34
N LEU A 183 -12.14 19.23 16.85
CA LEU A 183 -13.18 18.22 16.67
C LEU A 183 -13.59 17.66 18.03
N THR A 184 -14.78 18.03 18.51
CA THR A 184 -15.26 17.70 19.87
C THR A 184 -16.02 16.39 19.92
N LEU A 185 -16.85 16.14 18.92
CA LEU A 185 -17.60 14.90 18.76
C LEU A 185 -17.58 14.54 17.28
N ALA A 186 -17.13 13.32 17.02
CA ALA A 186 -17.39 12.70 15.76
C ALA A 186 -18.68 11.86 15.90
N PRO A 187 -19.37 11.57 14.78
CA PRO A 187 -20.67 10.93 14.84
C PRO A 187 -20.60 9.52 15.42
N VAL A 188 -21.28 9.28 16.55
CA VAL A 188 -21.62 7.93 17.02
C VAL A 188 -22.98 7.58 16.47
N ALA A 189 -23.07 6.53 15.65
CA ALA A 189 -24.37 5.93 15.36
C ALA A 189 -24.96 5.45 16.70
N GLN A 190 -26.14 5.95 17.07
CA GLN A 190 -26.87 5.45 18.23
C GLN A 190 -27.41 4.04 17.93
N ASN A 191 -26.53 3.05 17.94
CA ASN A 191 -26.90 1.64 18.08
C ASN A 191 -25.85 0.94 18.95
N PRO A 192 -25.94 1.11 20.28
CA PRO A 192 -25.10 0.36 21.20
C PRO A 192 -25.64 -1.07 21.24
N ALA A 193 -24.89 -2.00 20.67
CA ALA A 193 -25.08 -3.46 20.80
C ALA A 193 -26.40 -4.05 20.26
N GLY A 194 -26.32 -4.66 19.07
CA GLY A 194 -27.11 -5.86 18.76
C GLY A 194 -28.27 -5.74 17.77
N ALA A 195 -28.55 -4.57 17.19
CA ALA A 195 -29.56 -4.44 16.13
C ALA A 195 -28.90 -4.13 14.78
N PHE A 196 -28.40 -5.17 14.11
CA PHE A 196 -27.85 -5.10 12.74
C PHE A 196 -28.94 -4.99 11.64
N ASP A 197 -30.23 -5.03 12.01
CA ASP A 197 -31.37 -5.07 11.07
C ASP A 197 -32.02 -3.71 10.77
N GLN A 198 -31.45 -2.60 11.27
CA GLN A 198 -31.89 -1.26 10.87
C GLN A 198 -30.72 -0.51 10.21
N PRO A 199 -30.85 -0.06 8.94
CA PRO A 199 -29.83 0.76 8.31
C PRO A 199 -29.63 2.00 9.17
N ALA A 200 -28.38 2.30 9.49
CA ALA A 200 -28.05 3.47 10.30
C ALA A 200 -28.70 4.71 9.68
N ARG A 201 -29.68 5.33 10.38
CA ARG A 201 -30.16 6.65 10.01
C ARG A 201 -28.93 7.57 10.08
N GLY A 202 -28.47 8.02 8.90
CA GLY A 202 -27.34 8.91 8.61
C GLY A 202 -26.44 9.33 9.77
N LEU A 203 -25.13 9.17 9.60
CA LEU A 203 -24.13 9.63 10.58
C LEU A 203 -24.43 11.07 11.05
N PRO A 204 -24.44 11.35 12.37
CA PRO A 204 -24.67 12.69 12.89
C PRO A 204 -23.75 13.75 12.26
N PRO A 205 -24.10 15.05 12.35
CA PRO A 205 -23.21 16.10 11.88
C PRO A 205 -21.91 16.11 12.67
N TRP A 206 -20.82 16.48 12.00
CA TRP A 206 -19.53 16.74 12.61
C TRP A 206 -19.58 18.00 13.44
N ARG A 207 -19.05 17.95 14.66
CA ARG A 207 -19.04 19.10 15.59
C ARG A 207 -17.63 19.62 15.79
N LEU A 208 -17.45 20.91 15.50
CA LEU A 208 -16.20 21.62 15.68
C LEU A 208 -16.39 22.76 16.66
N LYS A 209 -15.51 22.85 17.65
CA LYS A 209 -15.38 24.03 18.50
C LYS A 209 -14.50 25.04 17.79
N VAL A 210 -15.11 26.14 17.34
CA VAL A 210 -14.46 27.28 16.73
C VAL A 210 -14.48 28.44 17.72
N ARG A 211 -13.35 28.66 18.41
CA ARG A 211 -13.24 29.60 19.54
C ARG A 211 -14.20 29.21 20.69
N GLN A 212 -15.29 29.95 20.88
CA GLN A 212 -16.31 29.71 21.91
C GLN A 212 -17.66 29.25 21.32
N ARG A 213 -17.72 28.98 20.01
CA ARG A 213 -18.94 28.51 19.34
C ARG A 213 -18.76 27.10 18.83
N GLU A 214 -19.83 26.32 18.89
CA GLU A 214 -19.91 25.02 18.23
C GLU A 214 -20.48 25.22 16.83
N VAL A 215 -19.85 24.59 15.84
CA VAL A 215 -20.27 24.59 14.44
C VAL A 215 -20.56 23.15 14.06
N GLU A 216 -21.77 22.93 13.53
CA GLU A 216 -22.20 21.64 13.01
C GLU A 216 -22.05 21.62 11.48
N VAL A 217 -21.46 20.54 10.96
CA VAL A 217 -21.32 20.30 9.52
C VAL A 217 -21.95 18.94 9.20
N ALA A 218 -22.97 18.93 8.33
CA ALA A 218 -23.63 17.70 7.93
C ALA A 218 -22.65 16.72 7.28
N HIS A 219 -22.75 15.43 7.60
CA HIS A 219 -21.81 14.39 7.16
C HIS A 219 -21.70 14.31 5.62
N ASP A 220 -22.83 14.41 4.93
CA ASP A 220 -22.94 14.38 3.46
C ASP A 220 -22.24 15.56 2.75
N ARG A 221 -21.99 16.65 3.46
CA ARG A 221 -21.23 17.80 2.97
C ARG A 221 -19.73 17.71 3.23
N VAL A 222 -19.29 16.75 4.04
CA VAL A 222 -17.87 16.58 4.37
C VAL A 222 -17.19 15.75 3.31
N ARG A 223 -16.24 16.37 2.62
CA ARG A 223 -15.39 15.72 1.63
C ARG A 223 -14.21 15.02 2.28
N ALA A 224 -13.55 15.71 3.20
CA ALA A 224 -12.36 15.23 3.90
C ALA A 224 -12.19 15.92 5.26
N ILE A 225 -11.44 15.27 6.13
CA ILE A 225 -11.05 15.77 7.44
C ILE A 225 -9.54 15.65 7.58
N ARG A 226 -8.89 16.72 8.00
CA ARG A 226 -7.50 16.72 8.45
C ARG A 226 -7.47 16.81 9.96
N LEU A 227 -6.71 15.91 10.59
CA LEU A 227 -6.59 15.87 12.05
C LEU A 227 -5.26 16.48 12.48
N ARG A 228 -5.32 17.39 13.46
CA ARG A 228 -4.11 17.96 14.06
C ARG A 228 -3.23 16.85 14.65
N PRO A 229 -1.90 16.99 14.60
CA PRO A 229 -1.00 16.11 15.34
C PRO A 229 -1.39 16.09 16.82
N ARG A 230 -1.54 14.90 17.39
CA ARG A 230 -1.71 14.68 18.83
C ARG A 230 -0.42 14.07 19.37
N ALA A 231 -0.27 14.03 20.69
CA ALA A 231 0.95 13.53 21.33
C ALA A 231 1.43 12.23 20.64
N PRO A 232 2.72 12.16 20.27
CA PRO A 232 3.23 11.06 19.47
C PRO A 232 2.93 9.74 20.18
N GLN A 233 2.30 8.83 19.43
CA GLN A 233 2.24 7.44 19.84
C GLN A 233 3.68 6.91 19.82
N ALA A 234 3.99 5.95 20.71
CA ALA A 234 5.32 5.33 20.75
C ALA A 234 5.74 4.92 19.33
N ASP A 235 6.95 5.28 18.93
CA ASP A 235 7.50 4.96 17.61
C ASP A 235 7.82 3.47 17.55
N VAL A 236 6.79 2.65 17.35
CA VAL A 236 6.92 1.21 17.19
C VAL A 236 7.25 0.94 15.73
N LYS A 237 8.45 0.44 15.48
CA LYS A 237 8.89 0.09 14.13
C LYS A 237 8.00 -1.02 13.56
N ALA A 238 7.37 -0.74 12.43
CA ALA A 238 6.65 -1.73 11.65
C ALA A 238 7.60 -2.86 11.22
N ARG A 239 7.11 -4.10 11.22
CA ARG A 239 7.83 -5.29 10.75
C ARG A 239 7.49 -5.65 9.32
N MET A 240 6.31 -5.27 8.85
CA MET A 240 5.87 -5.53 7.48
C MET A 240 4.81 -4.52 7.04
N LEU A 241 4.69 -4.37 5.73
CA LEU A 241 3.54 -3.73 5.09
C LEU A 241 2.63 -4.81 4.51
N LEU A 242 1.33 -4.73 4.84
CA LEU A 242 0.28 -5.57 4.29
C LEU A 242 -0.62 -4.72 3.40
N GLY A 243 -0.83 -5.15 2.15
CA GLY A 243 -1.77 -4.49 1.24
C GLY A 243 -2.88 -5.43 0.81
N PHE A 244 -4.06 -4.86 0.62
CA PHE A 244 -5.28 -5.61 0.35
C PHE A 244 -5.92 -5.17 -0.97
N VAL A 245 -6.78 -6.03 -1.54
CA VAL A 245 -7.44 -5.82 -2.84
C VAL A 245 -8.40 -4.62 -2.86
N ASP A 246 -8.88 -4.19 -1.69
CA ASP A 246 -9.68 -2.96 -1.51
C ASP A 246 -8.83 -1.68 -1.59
N GLY A 247 -7.50 -1.82 -1.69
CA GLY A 247 -6.53 -0.74 -1.76
C GLY A 247 -5.99 -0.26 -0.40
N SER A 248 -6.43 -0.88 0.69
CA SER A 248 -5.86 -0.68 2.02
C SER A 248 -4.38 -1.07 2.05
N LEU A 249 -3.59 -0.35 2.86
CA LEU A 249 -2.17 -0.58 3.10
C LEU A 249 -1.86 -0.31 4.57
N LEU A 250 -1.40 -1.31 5.29
CA LEU A 250 -1.11 -1.23 6.72
C LEU A 250 0.35 -1.47 7.00
N ALA A 251 0.94 -0.61 7.83
CA ALA A 251 2.18 -0.91 8.52
C ALA A 251 1.85 -1.66 9.81
N VAL A 252 2.29 -2.91 9.92
CA VAL A 252 1.96 -3.77 11.05
C VAL A 252 3.22 -4.20 11.78
N THR A 253 3.09 -4.30 13.10
CA THR A 253 4.13 -4.79 14.02
C THR A 253 3.93 -6.26 14.32
N ASP A 254 2.71 -6.75 14.22
CA ASP A 254 2.37 -8.17 14.38
C ASP A 254 1.11 -8.51 13.59
N ALA A 255 1.04 -9.75 13.11
CA ALA A 255 -0.13 -10.33 12.47
C ALA A 255 -0.27 -11.77 12.98
N SER A 256 -1.19 -11.96 13.91
CA SER A 256 -1.34 -13.23 14.64
C SER A 256 -2.75 -13.80 14.48
N PRO A 257 -2.87 -15.14 14.36
CA PRO A 257 -4.17 -15.79 14.38
C PRO A 257 -4.79 -15.69 15.77
N GLN A 258 -6.07 -15.33 15.81
CA GLN A 258 -6.89 -15.32 17.01
C GLN A 258 -8.24 -15.96 16.66
N ASP A 259 -8.45 -17.20 17.10
CA ASP A 259 -9.63 -18.00 16.80
C ASP A 259 -9.89 -18.14 15.27
N ASP A 260 -11.00 -17.60 14.78
CA ASP A 260 -11.38 -17.57 13.36
C ASP A 260 -10.96 -16.27 12.64
N ALA A 261 -10.25 -15.39 13.33
CA ALA A 261 -9.79 -14.10 12.84
C ALA A 261 -8.26 -13.98 12.81
N ILE A 262 -7.78 -12.99 12.07
CA ILE A 262 -6.41 -12.49 12.13
C ILE A 262 -6.46 -11.15 12.84
N LYS A 263 -5.69 -11.01 13.91
CA LYS A 263 -5.48 -9.76 14.62
C LYS A 263 -4.21 -9.09 14.08
N LEU A 264 -4.35 -7.83 13.66
CA LEU A 264 -3.26 -7.00 13.17
C LEU A 264 -2.96 -5.91 14.18
N SER A 265 -1.72 -5.84 14.64
CA SER A 265 -1.22 -4.75 15.49
C SER A 265 -0.59 -3.68 14.59
N LEU A 266 -1.13 -2.47 14.59
CA LEU A 266 -0.68 -1.40 13.69
C LEU A 266 0.53 -0.66 14.27
N ALA A 267 1.46 -0.25 13.41
CA ALA A 267 2.65 0.51 13.83
C ALA A 267 2.31 1.90 14.35
N GLY A 268 1.38 2.59 13.69
CA GLY A 268 0.81 3.84 14.19
C GLY A 268 -0.06 3.69 15.44
N GLY A 269 -0.31 2.47 15.91
CA GLY A 269 -1.18 2.17 17.04
C GLY A 269 -2.59 1.71 16.68
N GLY A 270 -3.22 1.01 17.63
CA GLY A 270 -4.53 0.41 17.43
C GLY A 270 -4.46 -1.01 16.88
N GLU A 271 -5.64 -1.59 16.68
CA GLU A 271 -5.80 -2.97 16.25
C GLU A 271 -6.85 -3.07 15.15
N ALA A 272 -6.59 -3.92 14.17
CA ALA A 272 -7.57 -4.32 13.18
C ALA A 272 -7.81 -5.82 13.28
N LYS A 273 -9.06 -6.24 13.09
CA LYS A 273 -9.45 -7.65 13.08
C LYS A 273 -10.21 -7.95 11.80
N LEU A 274 -9.90 -9.08 11.21
CA LEU A 274 -10.59 -9.59 10.03
C LEU A 274 -10.70 -11.11 10.07
N PRO A 275 -11.79 -11.70 9.54
CA PRO A 275 -11.92 -13.14 9.45
C PRO A 275 -10.75 -13.72 8.67
N ARG A 276 -10.25 -14.88 9.11
CA ARG A 276 -9.08 -15.52 8.51
C ARG A 276 -9.27 -15.78 7.02
N GLN A 277 -10.45 -16.22 6.61
CA GLN A 277 -10.75 -16.45 5.19
C GLN A 277 -10.64 -15.15 4.38
N THR A 278 -11.27 -14.07 4.86
CA THR A 278 -11.21 -12.74 4.25
C THR A 278 -9.77 -12.22 4.18
N PHE A 279 -8.96 -12.41 5.21
CA PHE A 279 -7.53 -12.07 5.19
C PHE A 279 -6.82 -12.78 4.04
N LEU A 280 -6.98 -14.11 3.93
CA LEU A 280 -6.31 -14.90 2.89
C LEU A 280 -6.74 -14.53 1.48
N GLU A 281 -8.02 -14.24 1.27
CA GLU A 281 -8.58 -13.92 -0.05
C GLU A 281 -8.30 -12.48 -0.48
N SER A 282 -8.20 -11.55 0.47
CA SER A 282 -8.04 -10.12 0.17
C SER A 282 -6.59 -9.64 0.22
N LEU A 283 -5.67 -10.39 0.82
CA LEU A 283 -4.26 -10.00 0.88
C LEU A 283 -3.63 -10.07 -0.51
N CYS A 284 -3.09 -8.94 -0.98
CA CYS A 284 -2.46 -8.83 -2.29
C CYS A 284 -1.02 -8.31 -2.24
N LEU A 285 -0.54 -7.87 -1.07
CA LEU A 285 0.83 -7.45 -0.84
C LEU A 285 1.28 -7.89 0.56
N VAL A 286 2.44 -8.53 0.63
CA VAL A 286 3.24 -8.68 1.86
C VAL A 286 4.62 -8.14 1.56
N ARG A 287 5.09 -7.17 2.35
CA ARG A 287 6.45 -6.62 2.24
C ARG A 287 7.08 -6.55 3.61
N PRO A 288 7.94 -7.51 3.97
CA PRO A 288 8.76 -7.42 5.17
C PRO A 288 9.59 -6.15 5.19
N LEU A 289 9.81 -5.60 6.38
CA LEU A 289 10.67 -4.46 6.63
C LEU A 289 11.88 -4.95 7.42
N HIS A 290 13.02 -5.00 6.75
CA HIS A 290 14.29 -5.44 7.32
C HIS A 290 15.45 -4.69 6.65
N ASP A 291 16.63 -4.79 7.25
CA ASP A 291 17.84 -4.07 6.86
C ASP A 291 18.50 -4.59 5.58
N ARG A 292 18.27 -5.85 5.17
CA ARG A 292 18.86 -6.44 3.95
C ARG A 292 18.41 -5.79 2.64
N VAL A 293 17.44 -4.89 2.68
CA VAL A 293 16.91 -4.16 1.52
C VAL A 293 16.84 -2.68 1.86
N ALA A 294 17.45 -1.83 1.04
CA ALA A 294 17.29 -0.38 1.14
C ALA A 294 16.71 0.18 -0.16
N TYR A 295 15.60 0.90 -0.07
CA TYR A 295 14.97 1.55 -1.21
C TYR A 295 15.62 2.90 -1.50
N LEU A 296 16.03 3.14 -2.75
CA LEU A 296 16.70 4.39 -3.13
C LEU A 296 15.75 5.59 -3.14
N ALA A 297 14.45 5.34 -3.32
CA ALA A 297 13.43 6.37 -3.19
C ALA A 297 13.31 6.94 -1.76
N ASP A 298 13.87 6.27 -0.75
CA ASP A 298 13.93 6.77 0.63
C ASP A 298 15.25 7.49 0.94
N ARG A 299 16.12 7.63 -0.06
CA ARG A 299 17.44 8.24 0.07
C ARG A 299 17.51 9.52 -0.77
N GLU A 300 18.33 10.46 -0.34
CA GLU A 300 18.62 11.64 -1.16
C GLU A 300 19.64 11.25 -2.23
N PRO A 301 19.39 11.55 -3.52
CA PRO A 301 20.41 11.37 -4.54
C PRO A 301 21.57 12.33 -4.30
N ALA A 302 22.78 11.87 -4.59
CA ALA A 302 23.98 12.71 -4.56
C ALA A 302 23.96 13.75 -5.69
N GLU A 303 23.37 13.40 -6.83
CA GLU A 303 23.23 14.27 -7.99
C GLU A 303 21.94 13.94 -8.74
N GLN A 304 21.30 14.97 -9.29
CA GLN A 304 20.21 14.78 -10.24
C GLN A 304 20.27 15.85 -11.33
N ARG A 305 19.97 15.45 -12.57
CA ARG A 305 19.88 16.34 -13.72
C ARG A 305 18.80 15.84 -14.67
N HIS A 306 18.08 16.78 -15.27
CA HIS A 306 17.10 16.49 -16.32
C HIS A 306 17.28 17.53 -17.43
N LEU A 307 17.47 17.05 -18.66
CA LEU A 307 17.74 17.85 -19.86
C LEU A 307 16.58 17.69 -20.85
N PRO A 308 15.44 18.37 -20.63
CA PRO A 308 14.25 18.18 -21.45
C PRO A 308 14.46 18.71 -22.88
N TYR A 309 13.71 18.14 -23.84
CA TYR A 309 13.72 18.61 -25.23
C TYR A 309 12.67 19.71 -25.47
N LEU A 310 11.42 19.48 -25.04
CA LEU A 310 10.30 20.42 -25.19
C LEU A 310 9.59 20.73 -23.86
N SER A 311 9.92 19.99 -22.80
CA SER A 311 9.22 20.04 -21.52
C SER A 311 9.91 20.94 -20.49
N VAL A 312 9.18 21.24 -19.41
CA VAL A 312 9.73 21.94 -18.25
C VAL A 312 10.68 21.01 -17.52
N GLN A 313 11.82 21.54 -17.07
CA GLN A 313 12.74 20.80 -16.21
C GLN A 313 12.01 20.34 -14.94
N ARG A 314 12.06 19.04 -14.69
CA ARG A 314 11.44 18.38 -13.54
C ARG A 314 12.50 17.62 -12.75
N ALA A 315 12.52 17.82 -11.44
CA ALA A 315 13.34 17.03 -10.53
C ALA A 315 12.77 15.62 -10.39
N ALA A 316 13.63 14.66 -10.05
CA ALA A 316 13.20 13.30 -9.76
C ALA A 316 12.26 13.29 -8.54
N GLN A 317 11.16 12.55 -8.65
CA GLN A 317 10.11 12.49 -7.65
C GLN A 317 10.24 11.19 -6.85
N ARG A 318 10.60 11.31 -5.57
CA ARG A 318 10.73 10.15 -4.66
C ARG A 318 9.36 9.69 -4.18
N ASN A 319 9.10 8.39 -4.27
CA ASN A 319 7.84 7.73 -3.93
C ASN A 319 6.61 8.31 -4.66
N HIS A 320 6.84 8.96 -5.80
CA HIS A 320 5.84 9.58 -6.66
C HIS A 320 6.24 9.39 -8.12
N ASN A 321 5.28 9.49 -9.04
CA ASN A 321 5.55 9.55 -10.47
C ASN A 321 6.03 10.96 -10.89
N ALA A 322 6.41 11.12 -12.16
CA ALA A 322 6.88 12.40 -12.72
C ALA A 322 5.89 13.58 -12.62
N LEU A 323 4.61 13.29 -12.31
CA LEU A 323 3.54 14.26 -12.14
C LEU A 323 3.19 14.54 -10.65
N GLY A 324 3.89 13.90 -9.72
CA GLY A 324 3.67 14.05 -8.27
C GLY A 324 2.51 13.22 -7.70
N GLY A 325 1.92 12.31 -8.49
CA GLY A 325 0.97 11.31 -7.99
C GLY A 325 1.69 10.03 -7.54
N LEU A 326 0.96 9.06 -6.98
CA LEU A 326 1.52 7.75 -6.68
C LEU A 326 1.88 7.00 -7.97
N PRO A 327 3.04 6.31 -8.02
CA PRO A 327 3.45 5.52 -9.18
C PRO A 327 2.46 4.38 -9.44
N ARG A 328 1.96 4.32 -10.66
CA ARG A 328 0.93 3.34 -11.06
C ARG A 328 1.26 2.62 -12.34
N TRP A 329 0.88 1.35 -12.36
CA TRP A 329 0.81 0.56 -13.58
C TRP A 329 -0.39 -0.38 -13.52
N ASN A 330 -1.26 -0.36 -14.54
CA ASN A 330 -2.42 -1.26 -14.68
C ASN A 330 -3.25 -1.51 -13.39
N GLY A 331 -3.55 -0.46 -12.62
CA GLY A 331 -4.33 -0.56 -11.38
C GLY A 331 -3.55 -1.12 -10.18
N GLN A 332 -2.22 -1.17 -10.29
CA GLN A 332 -1.29 -1.48 -9.21
C GLN A 332 -0.60 -0.18 -8.76
N ILE A 333 -0.36 -0.06 -7.46
CA ILE A 333 0.34 1.07 -6.84
C ILE A 333 1.68 0.58 -6.28
N TYR A 334 2.74 1.33 -6.58
CA TYR A 334 4.06 1.07 -6.03
C TYR A 334 4.41 2.12 -4.98
N SER A 335 4.49 1.70 -3.72
CA SER A 335 4.81 2.59 -2.59
C SER A 335 6.27 3.04 -2.54
N LYS A 336 7.15 2.36 -3.27
CA LYS A 336 8.58 2.67 -3.39
C LYS A 336 8.92 2.81 -4.87
N ALA A 337 9.17 4.02 -5.32
CA ALA A 337 9.58 4.27 -6.70
C ALA A 337 10.27 5.62 -6.85
N LEU A 338 10.97 5.80 -7.97
CA LEU A 338 11.51 7.08 -8.41
C LEU A 338 10.87 7.45 -9.75
N GLY A 339 10.04 8.48 -9.77
CA GLY A 339 9.42 9.02 -10.96
C GLY A 339 10.30 10.08 -11.62
N VAL A 340 10.55 9.95 -12.91
CA VAL A 340 11.40 10.84 -13.70
C VAL A 340 10.81 11.04 -15.11
N CYS A 341 11.33 12.02 -15.83
CA CYS A 341 11.11 12.15 -17.27
C CYS A 341 12.27 11.51 -18.05
N SER A 342 12.16 11.37 -19.36
CA SER A 342 13.30 11.02 -20.20
C SER A 342 14.38 12.11 -20.19
N GLN A 343 15.60 11.75 -20.60
CA GLN A 343 16.84 12.49 -20.36
C GLN A 343 17.03 12.91 -18.91
N SER A 344 16.71 12.01 -17.98
CA SER A 344 17.00 12.17 -16.56
C SER A 344 18.18 11.31 -16.14
N PHE A 345 18.98 11.87 -15.24
CA PHE A 345 20.16 11.26 -14.64
C PHE A 345 20.06 11.45 -13.12
N VAL A 346 20.10 10.36 -12.36
CA VAL A 346 20.04 10.39 -10.90
C VAL A 346 21.14 9.50 -10.32
N VAL A 347 22.01 10.07 -9.48
CA VAL A 347 23.16 9.36 -8.91
C VAL A 347 23.01 9.15 -7.43
N TYR A 348 23.38 7.95 -6.97
CA TYR A 348 23.48 7.62 -5.56
C TYR A 348 24.91 7.19 -5.23
N SER A 349 25.41 7.63 -4.06
CA SER A 349 26.62 7.09 -3.46
C SER A 349 26.26 5.86 -2.63
N LEU A 350 26.91 4.72 -2.90
CA LEU A 350 26.63 3.47 -2.19
C LEU A 350 27.02 3.54 -0.71
N ASP A 351 28.06 4.30 -0.38
CA ASP A 351 28.50 4.55 0.99
C ASP A 351 27.43 5.30 1.81
N SER A 352 26.70 6.22 1.16
CA SER A 352 25.64 7.00 1.81
C SER A 352 24.36 6.20 2.09
N LEU A 353 24.21 5.01 1.50
CA LEU A 353 23.03 4.17 1.71
C LEU A 353 23.04 3.47 3.08
N GLY A 354 24.19 3.51 3.78
CA GLY A 354 24.44 2.82 5.04
C GLY A 354 24.68 1.31 4.84
N SER A 355 25.34 0.68 5.81
CA SER A 355 25.46 -0.78 5.88
C SER A 355 24.20 -1.38 6.52
N PRO A 356 23.68 -2.55 6.07
CA PRO A 356 22.63 -3.29 6.78
C PRO A 356 23.12 -3.62 8.19
N ASP A 357 22.52 -2.97 9.19
CA ASP A 357 22.95 -2.96 10.60
C ASP A 357 24.45 -2.78 10.85
N SER A 358 24.84 -1.53 11.14
CA SER A 358 26.13 -1.18 11.76
C SER A 358 26.42 -1.93 13.08
N ALA A 359 25.43 -2.61 13.68
CA ALA A 359 25.58 -3.32 14.95
C ALA A 359 25.89 -4.83 14.78
N SER A 360 25.45 -5.47 13.70
CA SER A 360 25.57 -6.93 13.52
C SER A 360 26.47 -7.34 12.36
N SER A 361 26.77 -6.46 11.40
CA SER A 361 27.74 -6.73 10.34
C SER A 361 28.28 -5.44 9.70
N PRO A 362 29.23 -4.72 10.34
CA PRO A 362 29.75 -3.45 9.85
C PRO A 362 30.37 -3.53 8.44
N ASP A 363 30.83 -4.71 8.02
CA ASP A 363 31.45 -4.93 6.71
C ASP A 363 30.47 -5.32 5.58
N ARG A 364 29.17 -5.46 5.88
CA ARG A 364 28.19 -5.95 4.89
C ARG A 364 27.92 -4.90 3.80
N LYS A 365 28.44 -5.16 2.60
CA LYS A 365 28.21 -4.32 1.42
C LYS A 365 26.95 -4.73 0.67
N TRP A 366 26.34 -3.77 -0.02
CA TRP A 366 25.30 -4.02 -1.01
C TRP A 366 25.88 -4.77 -2.21
N GLU A 367 25.22 -5.85 -2.65
CA GLU A 367 25.74 -6.68 -3.75
C GLU A 367 24.97 -6.50 -5.05
N ARG A 368 23.73 -6.04 -4.97
CA ARG A 368 22.81 -6.01 -6.11
C ARG A 368 21.92 -4.77 -6.04
N LEU A 369 21.72 -4.14 -7.19
CA LEU A 369 20.64 -3.20 -7.42
C LEU A 369 19.55 -3.87 -8.26
N SER A 370 18.30 -3.70 -7.86
CA SER A 370 17.13 -4.27 -8.53
C SER A 370 16.05 -3.22 -8.66
N ALA A 371 15.35 -3.21 -9.80
CA ALA A 371 14.12 -2.45 -10.01
C ALA A 371 13.20 -3.17 -10.99
N ASP A 372 11.95 -2.74 -11.04
CA ASP A 372 11.10 -2.88 -12.21
C ASP A 372 11.02 -1.51 -12.90
N VAL A 373 11.03 -1.45 -14.22
CA VAL A 373 10.91 -0.20 -14.97
C VAL A 373 9.65 -0.21 -15.80
N ALA A 374 8.94 0.92 -15.80
CA ALA A 374 7.69 1.07 -16.54
C ALA A 374 7.42 2.55 -16.88
N ILE A 375 6.56 2.76 -17.87
CA ILE A 375 5.88 4.04 -18.06
C ILE A 375 4.65 4.09 -17.15
N ASP A 376 4.46 5.22 -16.46
CA ASP A 376 3.33 5.44 -15.55
C ASP A 376 1.99 5.39 -16.28
N ARG A 377 0.96 4.87 -15.60
CA ARG A 377 -0.42 4.83 -16.10
C ARG A 377 -0.91 6.19 -16.61
N ALA A 378 -0.45 7.31 -16.03
CA ALA A 378 -0.84 8.65 -16.47
C ALA A 378 -0.47 8.96 -17.93
N ALA A 379 0.48 8.24 -18.54
CA ALA A 379 0.82 8.35 -19.95
C ALA A 379 -0.15 7.58 -20.88
N GLY A 380 -1.03 6.73 -20.34
CA GLY A 380 -1.88 5.83 -21.11
C GLY A 380 -1.04 4.86 -21.96
N SER A 381 -1.27 4.88 -23.28
CA SER A 381 -0.46 4.15 -24.27
C SER A 381 0.69 4.99 -24.86
N GLY A 382 0.90 6.20 -24.35
CA GLY A 382 1.98 7.10 -24.75
C GLY A 382 3.28 6.87 -23.97
N GLY A 383 4.32 7.58 -24.38
CA GLY A 383 5.66 7.48 -23.79
C GLY A 383 6.45 6.28 -24.30
N ALA A 384 7.75 6.49 -24.48
CA ALA A 384 8.71 5.45 -24.81
C ALA A 384 10.10 5.88 -24.32
N VAL A 385 10.74 5.05 -23.51
CA VAL A 385 12.07 5.35 -22.94
C VAL A 385 12.96 4.12 -22.89
N THR A 386 14.25 4.33 -22.69
CA THR A 386 15.20 3.25 -22.35
C THR A 386 15.81 3.54 -20.99
N PHE A 387 15.80 2.55 -20.09
CA PHE A 387 16.40 2.66 -18.77
C PHE A 387 17.80 2.04 -18.78
N ARG A 388 18.77 2.74 -18.18
CA ARG A 388 20.15 2.28 -18.03
C ARG A 388 20.64 2.47 -16.60
N ILE A 389 21.40 1.48 -16.12
CA ILE A 389 22.14 1.55 -14.87
C ILE A 389 23.61 1.65 -15.22
N PHE A 390 24.26 2.72 -14.78
CA PHE A 390 25.70 2.87 -14.87
C PHE A 390 26.32 2.71 -13.49
N LEU A 391 27.50 2.10 -13.43
CA LEU A 391 28.29 1.95 -12.21
C LEU A 391 29.61 2.70 -12.36
N GLU A 392 30.01 3.37 -11.29
CA GLU A 392 31.33 3.99 -11.20
C GLU A 392 32.30 3.01 -10.52
N THR A 393 33.25 2.52 -11.31
CA THR A 393 34.33 1.61 -10.89
C THR A 393 35.67 2.38 -10.91
N PRO A 394 36.80 1.78 -10.48
CA PRO A 394 38.12 2.41 -10.60
C PRO A 394 38.49 2.81 -12.03
N ASP A 395 37.91 2.16 -13.04
CA ASP A 395 38.18 2.41 -14.47
C ASP A 395 37.23 3.47 -15.08
N GLY A 396 36.23 3.94 -14.31
CA GLY A 396 35.27 4.96 -14.73
C GLY A 396 33.82 4.48 -14.71
N TRP A 397 32.97 5.15 -15.48
CA TRP A 397 31.55 4.82 -15.60
C TRP A 397 31.31 3.78 -16.70
N GLU A 398 30.63 2.69 -16.38
CA GLU A 398 30.26 1.63 -17.33
C GLU A 398 28.77 1.31 -17.27
N VAL A 399 28.19 0.88 -18.40
CA VAL A 399 26.80 0.40 -18.45
C VAL A 399 26.75 -0.99 -17.85
N ALA A 400 26.08 -1.14 -16.71
CA ALA A 400 25.92 -2.41 -16.03
C ALA A 400 24.62 -3.14 -16.42
N ALA A 401 23.59 -2.40 -16.83
CA ALA A 401 22.34 -2.97 -17.32
C ALA A 401 21.57 -1.97 -18.20
N GLU A 402 20.78 -2.51 -19.14
CA GLU A 402 19.86 -1.76 -20.00
C GLU A 402 18.54 -2.53 -20.14
N SER A 403 17.39 -1.83 -20.14
CA SER A 403 16.07 -2.45 -20.27
C SER A 403 15.65 -2.77 -21.70
N GLY A 404 16.30 -2.17 -22.70
CA GLY A 404 15.70 -1.96 -24.01
C GLY A 404 14.57 -0.92 -23.97
N ALA A 405 13.82 -0.80 -25.06
CA ALA A 405 12.71 0.14 -25.15
C ALA A 405 11.51 -0.30 -24.28
N VAL A 406 11.02 0.61 -23.44
CA VAL A 406 9.85 0.43 -22.58
C VAL A 406 8.77 1.44 -23.00
N ARG A 407 7.58 0.98 -23.35
CA ARG A 407 6.48 1.82 -23.86
C ARG A 407 5.31 1.91 -22.89
N GLY A 408 4.47 2.93 -23.08
CA GLY A 408 3.18 3.05 -22.40
C GLY A 408 2.31 1.81 -22.59
N GLY A 409 1.90 1.20 -21.48
CA GLY A 409 1.06 -0.01 -21.47
C GLY A 409 1.83 -1.32 -21.40
N ASP A 410 3.15 -1.33 -21.68
CA ASP A 410 3.98 -2.51 -21.50
C ASP A 410 4.03 -2.92 -20.02
N PRO A 411 4.12 -4.23 -19.70
CA PRO A 411 4.30 -4.68 -18.33
C PRO A 411 5.63 -4.19 -17.74
N PRO A 412 5.71 -3.98 -16.41
CA PRO A 412 6.94 -3.57 -15.76
C PRO A 412 8.04 -4.57 -16.05
N THR A 413 9.17 -4.08 -16.53
CA THR A 413 10.29 -4.91 -16.97
C THR A 413 11.34 -4.97 -15.85
N PRO A 414 11.75 -6.16 -15.39
CA PRO A 414 12.79 -6.25 -14.38
C PRO A 414 14.15 -5.81 -14.93
N ILE A 415 14.90 -5.04 -14.14
CA ILE A 415 16.28 -4.66 -14.45
C ILE A 415 17.13 -4.79 -13.19
N SER A 416 18.39 -5.21 -13.35
CA SER A 416 19.30 -5.39 -12.22
C SER A 416 20.76 -5.32 -12.61
N ALA A 417 21.60 -4.92 -11.67
CA ALA A 417 23.06 -4.88 -11.81
C ALA A 417 23.74 -5.41 -10.54
N SER A 418 24.91 -6.04 -10.68
CA SER A 418 25.79 -6.32 -9.54
C SER A 418 26.49 -5.05 -9.12
N LEU A 419 26.61 -4.78 -7.81
CA LEU A 419 27.27 -3.60 -7.26
C LEU A 419 28.72 -3.86 -6.85
N ARG A 420 29.28 -5.02 -7.20
CA ARG A 420 30.64 -5.39 -6.80
C ARG A 420 31.66 -4.44 -7.40
N GLY A 421 32.47 -3.83 -6.54
CA GLY A 421 33.54 -2.89 -6.94
C GLY A 421 33.04 -1.49 -7.32
N ALA A 422 31.73 -1.23 -7.26
CA ALA A 422 31.18 0.08 -7.54
C ALA A 422 31.17 0.97 -6.29
N ASN A 423 31.35 2.27 -6.46
CA ASN A 423 31.21 3.28 -5.40
C ASN A 423 29.94 4.13 -5.57
N ARG A 424 29.55 4.37 -6.83
CA ARG A 424 28.36 5.14 -7.19
C ARG A 424 27.55 4.38 -8.24
N VAL A 425 26.26 4.66 -8.26
CA VAL A 425 25.34 4.17 -9.28
C VAL A 425 24.56 5.32 -9.87
N ALA A 426 24.47 5.37 -11.20
CA ALA A 426 23.68 6.34 -11.92
C ALA A 426 22.52 5.65 -12.64
N LEU A 427 21.34 6.21 -12.46
CA LEU A 427 20.08 5.79 -13.05
C LEU A 427 19.77 6.75 -14.18
N VAL A 428 19.75 6.24 -15.41
CA VAL A 428 19.58 7.05 -16.61
C VAL A 428 18.32 6.61 -17.34
N VAL A 429 17.52 7.58 -17.73
CA VAL A 429 16.36 7.35 -18.60
C VAL A 429 16.59 8.14 -19.87
N ASP A 430 16.77 7.46 -20.98
CA ASP A 430 16.97 8.06 -22.29
C ASP A 430 15.66 8.16 -23.07
N TYR A 431 15.66 8.99 -24.12
CA TYR A 431 14.55 9.10 -25.05
C TYR A 431 14.31 7.78 -25.77
N GLY A 432 13.04 7.47 -26.00
CA GLY A 432 12.64 6.52 -27.02
C GLY A 432 12.36 7.20 -28.36
N GLU A 433 11.49 6.56 -29.15
CA GLU A 433 11.19 6.97 -30.53
C GLU A 433 10.46 8.33 -30.66
N ARG A 434 9.84 8.81 -29.58
CA ARG A 434 8.97 10.00 -29.58
C ARG A 434 9.54 11.17 -28.78
N LEU A 435 10.86 11.23 -28.62
CA LEU A 435 11.55 12.26 -27.81
C LEU A 435 10.99 12.26 -26.38
N ASP A 436 10.56 13.40 -25.82
CA ASP A 436 10.11 13.52 -24.42
C ASP A 436 8.59 13.44 -24.19
N VAL A 437 7.82 13.05 -25.21
CA VAL A 437 6.34 13.13 -25.18
C VAL A 437 5.74 12.03 -24.32
N LEU A 438 5.19 12.44 -23.17
CA LEU A 438 4.52 11.57 -22.18
C LEU A 438 5.45 10.51 -21.56
N ASP A 439 6.75 10.78 -21.53
CA ASP A 439 7.76 9.92 -20.92
C ASP A 439 7.73 10.02 -19.39
N TYR A 440 6.62 9.63 -18.78
CA TYR A 440 6.47 9.56 -17.33
C TYR A 440 7.05 8.24 -16.84
N ALA A 441 8.37 8.17 -16.80
CA ALA A 441 9.11 6.97 -16.45
C ALA A 441 9.15 6.74 -14.94
N ASN A 442 9.03 5.48 -14.53
CA ASN A 442 9.13 5.06 -13.14
C ASN A 442 10.17 3.96 -12.96
N TRP A 443 11.09 4.16 -12.02
CA TRP A 443 11.87 3.09 -11.41
C TRP A 443 11.09 2.54 -10.21
N LEU A 444 10.35 1.46 -10.42
CA LEU A 444 9.48 0.82 -9.44
C LEU A 444 10.27 -0.16 -8.56
N ASN A 445 10.00 -0.16 -7.24
CA ASN A 445 10.69 -0.99 -6.24
C ASN A 445 12.23 -0.90 -6.33
N LEU A 446 12.75 0.26 -6.75
CA LEU A 446 14.18 0.53 -6.88
C LEU A 446 14.88 0.41 -5.53
N ARG A 447 15.78 -0.55 -5.44
CA ARG A 447 16.42 -0.94 -4.18
C ARG A 447 17.80 -1.52 -4.39
N VAL A 448 18.56 -1.51 -3.32
CA VAL A 448 19.77 -2.30 -3.15
C VAL A 448 19.52 -3.44 -2.19
N GLU A 449 20.18 -4.56 -2.44
CA GLU A 449 20.01 -5.82 -1.73
C GLU A 449 21.37 -6.28 -1.19
N ALA A 450 21.38 -6.66 0.08
CA ALA A 450 22.51 -7.36 0.69
C ALA A 450 22.64 -8.77 0.08
N PRO A 451 23.74 -9.50 0.35
CA PRO A 451 23.81 -10.92 0.01
C PRO A 451 22.58 -11.67 0.55
N PRO A 452 22.17 -12.80 -0.03
CA PRO A 452 21.17 -13.69 0.57
C PRO A 452 21.62 -14.21 1.96
N PRO A 453 20.67 -14.57 2.87
CA PRO A 453 20.98 -15.16 4.18
C PRO A 453 21.81 -16.44 4.12
#